data_AF-A0A2D7REC4-F1
#
_entry.id   AF-A0A2D7REC4-F1
#
_cell.length_a   1.000
_cell.length_b   1.000
_cell.length_c   1.000
_cell.angle_alpha   90.00
_cell.angle_beta   90.00
_cell.angle_gamma   90.00
#
_symmetry.space_group_name_H-M   'P 1'
#
loop_
_entity.id
_entity.type
_entity.pdbx_description
1 polymer ?
#
loop_
_entity_poly.entity_id
_entity_poly.type
_entity_poly.pdbx_seq_one_letter_code
_entity_poly.pdbx_strand_id
1 'polypeptide(L)'
;MYIASDYGLPPVPIGWLFAVILLNIGSSLLISGITMGAHNSIKKKGQWFMFGFIGVAFLVLGARTYILHPYETPKCLCKAGFYGEDCKPCACVNGICNDGNEGSGRCLCDNGWDGEKCDRCGRTFEGDNCDKCIRGWDGNECDECYPGYVGPNCDFCHPNWLSEYDLYGTLCRYCKTGYYGPFCTKCPTCDTHNKGSFCQDNDWWRDNKYDSTVCTTTGQICENDYDCSSYNCKGRCVIDDQFTGQNCEVDIQCNPGTCQFKTCCVESKFGSGECKCTRNGYWGPLCEPCPGFDGIYSASICTGHGTCSAAYVGDDVFSHLTCECNTENEAIWSGNQCGCLEENGECTKCADGFFGNKCTVCPGGGGISQCSLHGTCSDGLTGDGTCSCDLDIKPNGLGGWKTSDTGSCDVCYSEHDFYGDNCNICLNTKVVGPTLSKRKSDNRDNTLLPDGNYLFTCPVKDQSCNDNGGCSDL
;
A
#
# COMPACT_ATOMS: atom_id res chain seq x y z
N MET A 1 -55.04 -24.50 -15.60
CA MET A 1 -55.34 -23.05 -15.61
C MET A 1 -55.20 -22.58 -17.05
N TYR A 2 -56.30 -22.50 -17.81
CA TYR A 2 -56.26 -22.04 -19.19
C TYR A 2 -56.19 -20.51 -19.16
N ILE A 3 -55.01 -19.95 -19.50
CA ILE A 3 -54.87 -18.51 -19.67
C ILE A 3 -55.60 -18.18 -20.98
N ALA A 4 -56.68 -17.41 -20.86
CA ALA A 4 -57.36 -16.85 -22.01
C ALA A 4 -56.36 -16.00 -22.78
N SER A 5 -56.13 -16.37 -24.04
CA SER A 5 -55.42 -15.55 -25.00
C SER A 5 -56.26 -14.29 -25.20
N ASP A 6 -55.84 -13.16 -24.62
CA ASP A 6 -56.55 -11.87 -24.67
C ASP A 6 -56.35 -11.20 -26.04
N TYR A 7 -56.50 -11.97 -27.11
CA TYR A 7 -56.50 -11.46 -28.48
C TYR A 7 -57.89 -10.92 -28.77
N GLY A 8 -58.06 -9.63 -28.52
CA GLY A 8 -59.11 -8.86 -29.18
C GLY A 8 -58.89 -8.96 -30.69
N LEU A 9 -59.92 -9.38 -31.44
CA LEU A 9 -59.90 -9.32 -32.90
C LEU A 9 -59.50 -7.89 -33.31
N PRO A 10 -58.47 -7.70 -34.15
CA PRO A 10 -58.10 -6.36 -34.58
C PRO A 10 -59.30 -5.69 -35.26
N PRO A 11 -59.53 -4.40 -35.02
CA PRO A 11 -60.62 -3.69 -35.68
C PRO A 11 -60.37 -3.72 -37.18
N VAL A 12 -61.23 -4.42 -37.92
CA VAL A 12 -61.16 -4.49 -39.37
C VAL A 12 -61.30 -3.06 -39.91
N PRO A 13 -60.33 -2.53 -40.70
CA PRO A 13 -60.43 -1.19 -41.24
C PRO A 13 -61.74 -1.04 -42.03
N ILE A 14 -62.53 -0.03 -41.69
CA ILE A 14 -63.82 0.23 -42.35
C ILE A 14 -63.63 0.36 -43.86
N GLY A 15 -62.51 0.92 -44.31
CA GLY A 15 -62.13 1.01 -45.73
C GLY A 15 -61.95 -0.34 -46.41
N TRP A 16 -61.39 -1.35 -45.73
CA TRP A 16 -61.26 -2.71 -46.25
C TRP A 16 -62.63 -3.39 -46.38
N LEU A 17 -63.48 -3.28 -45.35
CA LEU A 17 -64.87 -3.79 -45.41
C LEU A 17 -65.65 -3.14 -46.56
N PHE A 18 -65.54 -1.81 -46.71
CA PHE A 18 -66.15 -1.08 -47.82
C PHE A 18 -65.65 -1.59 -49.18
N ALA A 19 -64.34 -1.80 -49.32
CA ALA A 19 -63.75 -2.31 -50.55
C ALA A 19 -64.31 -3.70 -50.92
N VAL A 20 -64.37 -4.61 -49.96
CA VAL A 20 -64.93 -5.97 -50.15
C VAL A 20 -66.40 -5.90 -50.55
N ILE A 21 -67.20 -5.03 -49.93
CA ILE A 21 -68.62 -4.84 -50.28
C ILE A 21 -68.75 -4.31 -51.72
N LEU A 22 -67.97 -3.29 -52.09
CA LEU A 22 -68.00 -2.71 -53.46
C LEU A 22 -67.58 -3.73 -54.52
N LEU A 23 -66.60 -4.58 -54.24
CA LEU A 23 -66.17 -5.64 -55.15
C LEU A 23 -67.27 -6.70 -55.36
N ASN A 24 -67.98 -7.09 -54.29
CA ASN A 24 -69.09 -8.05 -54.37
C ASN A 24 -70.33 -7.49 -55.10
N ILE A 25 -70.69 -6.23 -54.83
CA ILE A 25 -71.81 -5.55 -55.51
C ILE A 25 -71.45 -5.32 -56.98
N GLY A 26 -70.24 -4.84 -57.25
CA GLY A 26 -69.75 -4.56 -58.60
C GLY A 26 -69.71 -5.81 -59.49
N SER A 27 -69.25 -6.95 -58.97
CA SER A 27 -69.24 -8.22 -59.72
C SER A 27 -70.66 -8.70 -60.05
N SER A 28 -71.57 -8.63 -59.08
CA SER A 28 -72.98 -9.02 -59.24
C SER A 28 -73.70 -8.15 -60.30
N LEU A 29 -73.48 -6.83 -60.27
CA LEU A 29 -74.04 -5.90 -61.25
C LEU A 29 -73.44 -6.07 -62.65
N LEU A 30 -72.14 -6.35 -62.74
CA LEU A 30 -71.48 -6.62 -64.01
C LEU A 30 -72.02 -7.89 -64.67
N ILE A 31 -72.09 -8.99 -63.91
CA ILE A 31 -72.57 -10.28 -64.41
C ILE A 31 -74.03 -10.19 -64.84
N SER A 32 -74.90 -9.59 -64.01
CA SER A 32 -76.31 -9.40 -64.36
C SER A 32 -76.50 -8.46 -65.55
N GLY A 33 -75.73 -7.36 -65.63
CA GLY A 33 -75.76 -6.43 -66.76
C GLY A 33 -75.37 -7.08 -68.10
N ILE A 34 -74.30 -7.88 -68.11
CA ILE A 34 -73.83 -8.59 -69.31
C ILE A 34 -74.81 -9.69 -69.72
N THR A 35 -75.24 -10.54 -68.77
CA THR A 35 -76.12 -11.69 -69.06
C THR A 35 -77.48 -11.25 -69.59
N MET A 36 -78.10 -10.22 -69.00
CA MET A 36 -79.38 -9.68 -69.47
C MET A 36 -79.21 -8.80 -70.72
N GLY A 37 -78.13 -8.02 -70.84
CA GLY A 37 -77.86 -7.19 -72.03
C GLY A 37 -77.64 -7.99 -73.31
N ALA A 38 -77.04 -9.17 -73.22
CA ALA A 38 -76.82 -10.09 -74.34
C ALA A 38 -78.08 -10.90 -74.72
N HIS A 39 -79.11 -10.92 -73.88
CA HIS A 39 -80.32 -11.72 -74.11
C HIS A 39 -81.24 -11.07 -75.16
N ASN A 40 -81.55 -11.79 -76.24
CA ASN A 40 -82.18 -11.22 -77.44
C ASN A 40 -83.66 -10.80 -77.29
N SER A 41 -84.37 -11.28 -76.26
CA SER A 41 -85.80 -10.98 -76.05
C SER A 41 -86.08 -9.74 -75.19
N ILE A 42 -85.04 -9.06 -74.66
CA ILE A 42 -85.23 -7.92 -73.76
C ILE A 42 -85.40 -6.62 -74.56
N LYS A 43 -86.54 -5.94 -74.35
CA LYS A 43 -86.90 -4.70 -75.09
C LYS A 43 -86.12 -3.45 -74.67
N LYS A 44 -85.47 -3.44 -73.49
CA LYS A 44 -84.73 -2.28 -72.93
C LYS A 44 -83.24 -2.56 -72.75
N LYS A 45 -82.55 -3.02 -73.80
CA LYS A 45 -81.11 -3.42 -73.75
C LYS A 45 -80.19 -2.32 -73.22
N GLY A 46 -80.43 -1.05 -73.57
CA GLY A 46 -79.60 0.08 -73.14
C GLY A 46 -79.52 0.28 -71.61
N GLN A 47 -80.60 -0.02 -70.87
CA GLN A 47 -80.61 0.10 -69.42
C GLN A 47 -79.78 -1.01 -68.74
N TRP A 48 -79.74 -2.21 -69.32
CA TRP A 48 -78.93 -3.33 -68.81
C TRP A 48 -77.44 -3.15 -69.07
N PHE A 49 -77.06 -2.55 -70.20
CA PHE A 49 -75.67 -2.13 -70.43
C PHE A 49 -75.21 -1.06 -69.44
N MET A 50 -76.08 -0.10 -69.09
CA MET A 50 -75.79 0.89 -68.03
C MET A 50 -75.52 0.24 -66.67
N PHE A 51 -76.28 -0.78 -66.27
CA PHE A 51 -75.98 -1.53 -65.05
C PHE A 51 -74.63 -2.24 -65.10
N GLY A 52 -74.24 -2.77 -66.27
CA GLY A 52 -72.91 -3.34 -66.49
C GLY A 52 -71.80 -2.30 -66.30
N PHE A 53 -71.93 -1.10 -66.88
CA PHE A 53 -70.95 -0.01 -66.70
C PHE A 53 -70.86 0.46 -65.24
N ILE A 54 -71.98 0.57 -64.54
CA ILE A 54 -72.02 0.87 -63.10
C ILE A 54 -71.31 -0.24 -62.30
N GLY A 55 -71.49 -1.50 -62.68
CA GLY A 55 -70.75 -2.64 -62.11
C GLY A 55 -69.24 -2.50 -62.28
N VAL A 56 -68.76 -2.13 -63.47
CA VAL A 56 -67.33 -1.85 -63.72
C VAL A 56 -66.83 -0.71 -62.83
N ALA A 57 -67.60 0.39 -62.71
CA ALA A 57 -67.21 1.52 -61.87
C ALA A 57 -67.07 1.12 -60.39
N PHE A 58 -67.99 0.31 -59.87
CA PHE A 58 -67.90 -0.23 -58.50
C PHE A 58 -66.71 -1.18 -58.31
N LEU A 59 -66.37 -2.00 -59.30
CA LEU A 59 -65.17 -2.85 -59.24
C LEU A 59 -63.88 -2.03 -59.24
N VAL A 60 -63.78 -0.99 -60.06
CA VAL A 60 -62.61 -0.09 -60.10
C VAL A 60 -62.46 0.67 -58.78
N LEU A 61 -63.57 1.20 -58.25
CA LEU A 61 -63.57 1.88 -56.94
C LEU A 61 -63.23 0.91 -55.82
N GLY A 62 -63.83 -0.28 -55.81
CA GLY A 62 -63.55 -1.35 -54.84
C GLY A 62 -62.09 -1.78 -54.85
N ALA A 63 -61.51 -2.02 -56.02
CA ALA A 63 -60.10 -2.36 -56.18
C ALA A 63 -59.17 -1.24 -55.70
N ARG A 64 -59.48 0.02 -56.04
CA ARG A 64 -58.72 1.18 -55.56
C ARG A 64 -58.79 1.30 -54.04
N THR A 65 -59.97 1.13 -53.44
CA THR A 65 -60.14 1.18 -51.98
C THR A 65 -59.43 0.02 -51.27
N TYR A 66 -59.40 -1.17 -51.88
CA TYR A 66 -58.68 -2.33 -51.33
C TYR A 66 -57.17 -2.09 -51.28
N ILE A 67 -56.62 -1.46 -52.33
CA ILE A 67 -55.19 -1.12 -52.40
C ILE A 67 -54.84 0.00 -51.41
N LEU A 68 -55.72 1.00 -51.24
CA LEU A 68 -55.48 2.12 -50.32
C LEU A 68 -55.68 1.75 -48.83
N HIS A 69 -56.45 0.70 -48.56
CA HIS A 69 -56.74 0.23 -47.20
C HIS A 69 -56.52 -1.28 -47.10
N PRO A 70 -55.25 -1.74 -47.16
CA PRO A 70 -54.92 -3.14 -46.97
C PRO A 70 -55.29 -3.61 -45.56
N TYR A 71 -55.64 -4.89 -45.43
CA TYR A 71 -55.85 -5.52 -44.13
C TYR A 71 -54.51 -5.91 -43.53
N GLU A 72 -54.00 -5.13 -42.59
CA GLU A 72 -52.80 -5.45 -41.82
C GLU A 72 -53.22 -6.16 -40.51
N THR A 73 -52.86 -7.43 -40.38
CA THR A 73 -53.00 -8.14 -39.10
C THR A 73 -51.92 -7.65 -38.13
N PRO A 74 -52.25 -7.35 -36.85
CA PRO A 74 -51.23 -7.03 -35.87
C PRO A 74 -50.30 -8.23 -35.71
N LYS A 75 -48.99 -7.97 -35.66
CA LYS A 75 -48.00 -9.01 -35.37
C LYS A 75 -48.26 -9.56 -33.97
N CYS A 76 -48.32 -10.88 -33.83
CA CYS A 76 -48.38 -11.53 -32.53
C CYS A 76 -47.10 -11.17 -31.75
N LEU A 77 -47.22 -10.55 -30.57
CA LEU A 77 -46.09 -10.26 -29.71
C LEU A 77 -45.75 -11.49 -28.86
N CYS A 78 -44.47 -11.85 -28.80
CA CYS A 78 -43.98 -12.88 -27.90
C CYS A 78 -44.20 -12.46 -26.45
N LYS A 79 -44.53 -13.44 -25.62
CA LYS A 79 -44.56 -13.26 -24.17
C LYS A 79 -43.13 -13.08 -23.65
N ALA A 80 -42.96 -12.34 -22.55
CA ALA A 80 -41.69 -12.23 -21.84
C ALA A 80 -41.06 -13.63 -21.60
N GLY A 81 -39.76 -13.73 -21.84
CA GLY A 81 -39.01 -14.99 -21.82
C GLY A 81 -39.08 -15.81 -23.11
N PHE A 82 -39.61 -15.25 -24.21
CA PHE A 82 -39.61 -15.87 -25.54
C PHE A 82 -39.12 -14.88 -26.60
N TYR A 83 -38.43 -15.37 -27.64
CA TYR A 83 -37.74 -14.52 -28.62
C TYR A 83 -37.94 -14.98 -30.08
N GLY A 84 -37.74 -14.05 -31.01
CA GLY A 84 -37.78 -14.27 -32.45
C GLY A 84 -39.20 -14.42 -33.02
N GLU A 85 -39.31 -14.58 -34.35
CA GLU A 85 -40.62 -14.64 -35.04
C GLU A 85 -41.49 -15.85 -34.63
N ASP A 86 -40.84 -16.96 -34.26
CA ASP A 86 -41.52 -18.17 -33.80
C ASP A 86 -41.80 -18.17 -32.28
N CYS A 87 -41.41 -17.12 -31.56
CA CYS A 87 -41.46 -17.04 -30.10
C CYS A 87 -40.87 -18.29 -29.42
N LYS A 88 -39.58 -18.53 -29.63
CA LYS A 88 -38.83 -19.63 -29.00
C LYS A 88 -38.53 -19.30 -27.54
N PRO A 89 -38.57 -20.26 -26.61
CA PRO A 89 -38.28 -20.00 -25.20
C PRO A 89 -36.82 -19.60 -25.00
N CYS A 90 -36.59 -18.60 -24.16
CA CYS A 90 -35.26 -18.27 -23.65
C CYS A 90 -34.73 -19.40 -22.76
N ALA A 91 -33.43 -19.63 -22.81
CA ALA A 91 -32.75 -20.71 -22.09
C ALA A 91 -31.67 -20.21 -21.11
N CYS A 92 -31.65 -18.91 -20.81
CA CYS A 92 -30.71 -18.31 -19.87
C CYS A 92 -30.98 -18.84 -18.45
N VAL A 93 -29.95 -19.31 -17.76
CA VAL A 93 -30.06 -19.82 -16.39
C VAL A 93 -29.80 -18.68 -15.39
N ASN A 94 -28.62 -18.08 -15.42
CA ASN A 94 -28.20 -16.98 -14.55
C ASN A 94 -27.92 -15.72 -15.37
N GLY A 95 -28.97 -15.10 -15.88
CA GLY A 95 -28.87 -13.88 -16.68
C GLY A 95 -30.16 -13.47 -17.35
N ILE A 96 -30.07 -12.38 -18.11
CA ILE A 96 -31.20 -11.74 -18.78
C ILE A 96 -31.18 -12.09 -20.26
N CYS A 97 -32.32 -12.53 -20.79
CA CYS A 97 -32.48 -12.86 -22.20
C CYS A 97 -32.81 -11.62 -23.04
N ASN A 98 -32.20 -11.48 -24.22
CA ASN A 98 -32.67 -10.58 -25.26
C ASN A 98 -33.95 -11.15 -25.91
N ASP A 99 -35.08 -10.92 -25.27
CA ASP A 99 -36.40 -11.46 -25.61
C ASP A 99 -37.25 -10.52 -26.49
N GLY A 100 -38.45 -10.97 -26.88
CA GLY A 100 -39.34 -10.27 -27.79
C GLY A 100 -39.19 -10.68 -29.26
N ASN A 101 -40.08 -10.15 -30.12
CA ASN A 101 -40.19 -10.58 -31.52
C ASN A 101 -38.91 -10.35 -32.35
N GLU A 102 -38.18 -9.27 -32.06
CA GLU A 102 -36.88 -8.95 -32.67
C GLU A 102 -35.71 -9.40 -31.80
N GLY A 103 -36.01 -10.00 -30.65
CA GLY A 103 -35.03 -10.54 -29.72
C GLY A 103 -34.23 -11.67 -30.34
N SER A 104 -32.92 -11.69 -30.07
CA SER A 104 -32.00 -12.70 -30.59
C SER A 104 -31.95 -13.98 -29.74
N GLY A 105 -32.51 -13.94 -28.53
CA GLY A 105 -32.40 -15.02 -27.55
C GLY A 105 -31.03 -15.17 -26.91
N ARG A 106 -30.09 -14.25 -27.20
CA ARG A 106 -28.79 -14.20 -26.54
C ARG A 106 -28.96 -13.80 -25.08
N CYS A 107 -28.19 -14.45 -24.21
CA CYS A 107 -28.16 -14.17 -22.79
C CYS A 107 -27.08 -13.12 -22.48
N LEU A 108 -27.43 -12.17 -21.63
CA LEU A 108 -26.50 -11.33 -20.89
C LEU A 108 -26.37 -11.94 -19.49
N CYS A 109 -25.22 -12.53 -19.19
CA CYS A 109 -25.02 -13.27 -17.95
C CYS A 109 -24.86 -12.33 -16.75
N ASP A 110 -25.34 -12.80 -15.61
CA ASP A 110 -25.06 -12.17 -14.32
C ASP A 110 -23.57 -12.30 -13.98
N ASN A 111 -23.08 -11.46 -13.06
CA ASN A 111 -21.68 -11.51 -12.63
C ASN A 111 -21.31 -12.91 -12.13
N GLY A 112 -20.11 -13.38 -12.49
CA GLY A 112 -19.64 -14.72 -12.20
C GLY A 112 -20.04 -15.80 -13.20
N TRP A 113 -21.04 -15.57 -14.06
CA TRP A 113 -21.53 -16.55 -15.02
C TRP A 113 -21.07 -16.26 -16.46
N ASP A 114 -20.83 -17.34 -17.22
CA ASP A 114 -20.45 -17.30 -18.62
C ASP A 114 -21.12 -18.44 -19.41
N GLY A 115 -20.93 -18.44 -20.72
CA GLY A 115 -21.51 -19.40 -21.65
C GLY A 115 -22.74 -18.84 -22.35
N GLU A 116 -23.13 -19.46 -23.46
CA GLU A 116 -24.27 -18.98 -24.27
C GLU A 116 -25.60 -18.95 -23.48
N LYS A 117 -25.69 -19.76 -22.42
CA LYS A 117 -26.85 -19.88 -21.54
C LYS A 117 -26.59 -19.42 -20.10
N CYS A 118 -25.40 -18.91 -19.80
CA CYS A 118 -25.01 -18.53 -18.44
C CYS A 118 -25.10 -19.70 -17.45
N ASP A 119 -24.62 -20.87 -17.88
CA ASP A 119 -24.75 -22.16 -17.18
C ASP A 119 -23.42 -22.70 -16.66
N ARG A 120 -22.34 -21.92 -16.77
CA ARG A 120 -21.02 -22.23 -16.23
C ARG A 120 -20.40 -20.98 -15.62
N CYS A 121 -19.42 -21.16 -14.74
CA CYS A 121 -18.68 -20.03 -14.19
C CYS A 121 -17.83 -19.34 -15.27
N GLY A 122 -17.68 -18.03 -15.11
CA GLY A 122 -16.69 -17.23 -15.81
C GLY A 122 -15.27 -17.74 -15.52
N ARG A 123 -14.31 -17.35 -16.36
CA ARG A 123 -12.94 -17.88 -16.29
C ARG A 123 -12.23 -17.60 -14.96
N THR A 124 -12.62 -16.54 -14.27
CA THR A 124 -12.01 -16.08 -13.01
C THR A 124 -12.86 -16.42 -11.79
N PHE A 125 -13.95 -17.18 -11.95
CA PHE A 125 -14.90 -17.54 -10.90
C PHE A 125 -14.97 -19.04 -10.64
N GLU A 126 -15.27 -19.42 -9.40
CA GLU A 126 -15.49 -20.78 -8.92
C GLU A 126 -16.61 -20.84 -7.87
N GLY A 127 -16.90 -22.06 -7.40
CA GLY A 127 -17.99 -22.36 -6.47
C GLY A 127 -19.27 -22.78 -7.19
N ASP A 128 -20.18 -23.41 -6.44
CA ASP A 128 -21.44 -23.93 -6.98
C ASP A 128 -22.35 -22.82 -7.54
N ASN A 129 -22.21 -21.59 -7.05
CA ASN A 129 -22.94 -20.40 -7.49
C ASN A 129 -22.09 -19.41 -8.30
N CYS A 130 -20.84 -19.76 -8.62
CA CYS A 130 -19.88 -18.89 -9.31
C CYS A 130 -19.70 -17.51 -8.64
N ASP A 131 -19.74 -17.47 -7.31
CA ASP A 131 -19.71 -16.28 -6.47
C ASP A 131 -18.36 -16.05 -5.79
N LYS A 132 -17.36 -16.88 -6.08
CA LYS A 132 -16.01 -16.79 -5.52
C LYS A 132 -14.99 -16.62 -6.62
N CYS A 133 -13.99 -15.78 -6.40
CA CYS A 133 -12.87 -15.70 -7.31
C CYS A 133 -12.02 -16.96 -7.22
N ILE A 134 -11.53 -17.44 -8.37
CA ILE A 134 -10.47 -18.44 -8.39
C ILE A 134 -9.21 -17.85 -7.76
N ARG A 135 -8.30 -18.71 -7.32
CA ARG A 135 -7.02 -18.29 -6.78
C ARG A 135 -6.29 -17.31 -7.69
N GLY A 136 -5.77 -16.24 -7.07
CA GLY A 136 -4.99 -15.21 -7.73
C GLY A 136 -5.85 -14.03 -8.19
N TRP A 137 -7.16 -14.21 -8.30
CA TRP A 137 -8.10 -13.15 -8.64
C TRP A 137 -8.82 -12.64 -7.39
N ASP A 138 -9.23 -11.38 -7.42
CA ASP A 138 -9.89 -10.67 -6.34
C ASP A 138 -10.82 -9.57 -6.90
N GLY A 139 -11.58 -8.95 -6.01
CA GLY A 139 -12.58 -7.94 -6.34
C GLY A 139 -13.96 -8.54 -6.60
N ASN A 140 -15.00 -7.70 -6.56
CA ASN A 140 -16.38 -8.15 -6.72
C ASN A 140 -16.66 -8.78 -8.10
N GLU A 141 -15.90 -8.38 -9.12
CA GLU A 141 -16.01 -8.92 -10.49
C GLU A 141 -14.86 -9.88 -10.84
N CYS A 142 -14.01 -10.23 -9.86
CA CYS A 142 -12.84 -11.09 -10.04
C CYS A 142 -11.97 -10.66 -11.23
N ASP A 143 -11.73 -9.36 -11.34
CA ASP A 143 -11.03 -8.68 -12.43
C ASP A 143 -9.72 -8.02 -11.98
N GLU A 144 -9.41 -8.08 -10.68
CA GLU A 144 -8.15 -7.62 -10.10
C GLU A 144 -7.31 -8.81 -9.61
N CYS A 145 -5.99 -8.63 -9.53
CA CYS A 145 -5.14 -9.66 -8.94
C CYS A 145 -5.17 -9.55 -7.42
N TYR A 146 -5.40 -10.69 -6.76
CA TYR A 146 -5.26 -10.82 -5.32
C TYR A 146 -3.85 -10.40 -4.89
N PRO A 147 -3.70 -9.71 -3.73
CA PRO A 147 -2.40 -9.22 -3.29
C PRO A 147 -1.32 -10.31 -3.28
N GLY A 148 -0.19 -10.01 -3.93
CA GLY A 148 0.92 -10.94 -4.12
C GLY A 148 0.94 -11.63 -5.49
N TYR A 149 -0.17 -11.61 -6.23
CA TYR A 149 -0.24 -12.11 -7.61
C TYR A 149 -0.05 -10.97 -8.63
N VAL A 150 0.56 -11.30 -9.77
CA VAL A 150 0.83 -10.37 -10.87
C VAL A 150 0.68 -11.05 -12.22
N GLY A 151 0.61 -10.24 -13.27
CA GLY A 151 0.48 -10.69 -14.64
C GLY A 151 -0.97 -10.63 -15.13
N PRO A 152 -1.20 -10.82 -16.44
CA PRO A 152 -2.52 -10.67 -17.04
C PRO A 152 -3.52 -11.76 -16.62
N ASN A 153 -3.03 -12.88 -16.08
CA ASN A 153 -3.86 -13.99 -15.60
C ASN A 153 -3.79 -14.15 -14.07
N CYS A 154 -3.09 -13.25 -13.37
CA CYS A 154 -2.84 -13.31 -11.93
C CYS A 154 -2.31 -14.66 -11.44
N ASP A 155 -1.41 -15.27 -12.21
CA ASP A 155 -0.89 -16.62 -12.01
C ASP A 155 0.61 -16.66 -11.63
N PHE A 156 1.24 -15.50 -11.49
CA PHE A 156 2.63 -15.36 -11.04
C PHE A 156 2.71 -14.61 -9.72
N CYS A 157 3.69 -14.95 -8.88
CA CYS A 157 3.94 -14.16 -7.69
C CYS A 157 4.72 -12.89 -8.02
N HIS A 158 4.36 -11.80 -7.34
CA HIS A 158 5.18 -10.60 -7.32
C HIS A 158 6.60 -10.94 -6.80
N PRO A 159 7.68 -10.29 -7.30
CA PRO A 159 9.06 -10.65 -6.94
C PRO A 159 9.40 -10.65 -5.44
N ASN A 160 8.63 -9.95 -4.62
CA ASN A 160 8.83 -9.88 -3.16
C ASN A 160 8.19 -11.05 -2.40
N TRP A 161 7.38 -11.85 -3.07
CA TRP A 161 6.66 -12.99 -2.51
C TRP A 161 7.38 -14.29 -2.83
N LEU A 162 7.26 -15.27 -1.94
CA LEU A 162 7.72 -16.64 -2.18
C LEU A 162 6.79 -17.31 -3.19
N SER A 163 7.40 -17.93 -4.20
CA SER A 163 6.67 -18.69 -5.22
C SER A 163 6.60 -20.15 -4.80
N GLU A 164 5.42 -20.57 -4.37
CA GLU A 164 5.11 -21.95 -4.03
C GLU A 164 4.10 -22.53 -5.04
N TYR A 165 3.92 -23.84 -5.02
CA TYR A 165 3.00 -24.53 -5.93
C TYR A 165 2.27 -25.65 -5.19
N ASP A 166 0.97 -25.79 -5.45
CA ASP A 166 0.17 -26.91 -4.98
C ASP A 166 -0.71 -27.48 -6.13
N LEU A 167 -1.65 -28.37 -5.81
CA LEU A 167 -2.53 -29.02 -6.79
C LEU A 167 -3.40 -28.02 -7.59
N TYR A 168 -3.61 -26.81 -7.06
CA TYR A 168 -4.44 -25.77 -7.66
C TYR A 168 -3.59 -24.66 -8.31
N GLY A 169 -2.27 -24.84 -8.42
CA GLY A 169 -1.36 -23.94 -9.15
C GLY A 169 -0.46 -23.09 -8.25
N THR A 170 -0.10 -21.89 -8.72
CA THR A 170 0.82 -20.96 -8.04
C THR A 170 0.24 -20.46 -6.73
N LEU A 171 1.04 -20.50 -5.67
CA LEU A 171 0.68 -20.03 -4.33
C LEU A 171 1.62 -18.89 -3.91
N CYS A 172 1.06 -17.70 -3.71
CA CYS A 172 1.78 -16.48 -3.32
C CYS A 172 1.29 -16.01 -1.95
N ARG A 173 1.64 -16.76 -0.88
CA ARG A 173 1.11 -16.51 0.47
C ARG A 173 2.10 -15.81 1.40
N TYR A 174 3.38 -16.10 1.24
CA TYR A 174 4.40 -15.64 2.17
C TYR A 174 5.34 -14.66 1.49
N CYS A 175 5.75 -13.65 2.24
CA CYS A 175 6.84 -12.78 1.82
C CYS A 175 8.17 -13.53 1.83
N LYS A 176 9.09 -13.09 0.99
CA LYS A 176 10.50 -13.49 1.14
C LYS A 176 11.06 -12.91 2.44
N THR A 177 12.08 -13.56 2.99
CA THR A 177 12.82 -13.05 4.16
C THR A 177 13.34 -11.63 3.91
N GLY A 178 13.27 -10.76 4.92
CA GLY A 178 13.60 -9.34 4.79
C GLY A 178 12.47 -8.49 4.19
N TYR A 179 11.25 -9.02 4.11
CA TYR A 179 10.05 -8.28 3.71
C TYR A 179 8.95 -8.43 4.77
N TYR A 180 8.17 -7.37 4.95
CA TYR A 180 7.19 -7.26 6.02
C TYR A 180 5.83 -6.75 5.51
N GLY A 181 4.84 -6.83 6.39
CA GLY A 181 3.49 -6.37 6.12
C GLY A 181 2.73 -7.28 5.14
N PRO A 182 1.45 -6.95 4.89
CA PRO A 182 0.56 -7.75 4.05
C PRO A 182 0.91 -7.67 2.55
N PHE A 183 1.62 -6.63 2.11
CA PHE A 183 2.00 -6.42 0.71
C PHE A 183 3.47 -6.77 0.42
N CYS A 184 4.19 -7.35 1.38
CA CYS A 184 5.62 -7.65 1.30
C CYS A 184 6.45 -6.42 0.90
N THR A 185 6.42 -5.41 1.77
CA THR A 185 7.28 -4.23 1.66
C THR A 185 8.69 -4.59 2.10
N LYS A 186 9.70 -4.08 1.40
CA LYS A 186 11.10 -4.36 1.73
C LYS A 186 11.46 -3.71 3.08
N CYS A 187 12.10 -4.48 3.94
CA CYS A 187 12.60 -3.95 5.21
C CYS A 187 13.61 -2.80 5.01
N PRO A 188 13.58 -1.77 5.87
CA PRO A 188 14.64 -0.78 5.94
C PRO A 188 15.95 -1.41 6.46
N THR A 189 17.06 -0.71 6.22
CA THR A 189 18.37 -1.07 6.77
C THR A 189 18.48 -0.58 8.21
N CYS A 190 18.35 -1.50 9.17
CA CYS A 190 18.30 -1.17 10.59
C CYS A 190 19.66 -1.05 11.28
N ASP A 191 20.72 -1.55 10.65
CA ASP A 191 22.03 -1.72 11.26
C ASP A 191 23.01 -0.57 10.94
N THR A 192 22.55 0.47 10.23
CA THR A 192 23.36 1.63 9.83
C THR A 192 23.95 2.37 11.03
N HIS A 193 23.14 2.66 12.04
CA HIS A 193 23.58 3.36 13.26
C HIS A 193 23.82 2.41 14.43
N ASN A 194 23.06 1.31 14.51
CA ASN A 194 23.13 0.35 15.59
C ASN A 194 23.40 -1.06 15.05
N LYS A 195 24.68 -1.41 14.95
CA LYS A 195 25.13 -2.69 14.43
C LYS A 195 24.45 -3.87 15.14
N GLY A 196 23.86 -4.77 14.35
CA GLY A 196 23.13 -5.95 14.83
C GLY A 196 21.65 -5.72 15.07
N SER A 197 21.17 -4.47 14.93
CA SER A 197 19.73 -4.19 14.86
C SER A 197 19.14 -4.77 13.59
N PHE A 198 17.89 -5.22 13.67
CA PHE A 198 17.24 -5.95 12.58
C PHE A 198 15.79 -5.51 12.42
N CYS A 199 15.25 -5.66 11.21
CA CYS A 199 13.87 -5.36 10.90
C CYS A 199 12.96 -6.45 11.47
N GLN A 200 11.85 -6.06 12.08
CA GLN A 200 10.79 -6.97 12.48
C GLN A 200 9.94 -7.36 11.26
N ASP A 201 10.51 -8.23 10.43
CA ASP A 201 9.88 -8.75 9.22
C ASP A 201 8.79 -9.79 9.51
N ASN A 202 8.15 -10.31 8.47
CA ASN A 202 7.06 -11.28 8.64
C ASN A 202 7.54 -12.62 9.21
N ASP A 203 8.78 -13.02 8.92
CA ASP A 203 9.37 -14.25 9.46
C ASP A 203 9.61 -14.09 10.96
N TRP A 204 10.26 -12.99 11.37
CA TRP A 204 10.48 -12.68 12.77
C TRP A 204 9.17 -12.56 13.54
N TRP A 205 8.16 -11.89 12.97
CA TRP A 205 6.86 -11.69 13.62
C TRP A 205 6.16 -13.02 13.90
N ARG A 206 6.14 -13.91 12.89
CA ARG A 206 5.58 -15.25 13.01
C ARG A 206 6.24 -16.08 14.11
N ASP A 207 7.55 -15.96 14.25
CA ASP A 207 8.32 -16.79 15.18
C ASP A 207 8.34 -16.24 16.63
N ASN A 208 8.02 -14.95 16.83
CA ASN A 208 8.21 -14.27 18.12
C ASN A 208 6.96 -13.57 18.70
N LYS A 209 5.98 -13.22 17.86
CA LYS A 209 4.86 -12.35 18.26
C LYS A 209 3.49 -12.87 17.85
N TYR A 210 3.36 -13.41 16.64
CA TYR A 210 2.08 -13.89 16.15
C TYR A 210 1.69 -15.21 16.82
N ASP A 211 0.49 -15.24 17.40
CA ASP A 211 -0.13 -16.46 17.88
C ASP A 211 -1.38 -16.75 17.05
N SER A 212 -1.37 -17.84 16.29
CA SER A 212 -2.49 -18.22 15.43
C SER A 212 -3.73 -18.64 16.23
N THR A 213 -3.59 -18.96 17.52
CA THR A 213 -4.71 -19.35 18.40
C THR A 213 -5.41 -18.15 19.02
N VAL A 214 -4.77 -16.98 19.06
CA VAL A 214 -5.35 -15.76 19.63
C VAL A 214 -6.06 -14.95 18.53
N CYS A 215 -7.25 -14.46 18.87
CA CYS A 215 -8.01 -13.50 18.08
C CYS A 215 -8.98 -12.76 19.00
N THR A 216 -8.61 -11.54 19.36
CA THR A 216 -9.53 -10.63 20.04
C THR A 216 -10.44 -10.01 18.98
N THR A 217 -11.72 -10.39 19.00
CA THR A 217 -12.68 -9.99 17.96
C THR A 217 -13.01 -8.50 18.05
N THR A 218 -12.93 -7.80 16.92
CA THR A 218 -13.39 -6.39 16.80
C THR A 218 -14.90 -6.27 16.57
N GLY A 219 -15.55 -7.36 16.15
CA GLY A 219 -16.95 -7.40 15.74
C GLY A 219 -17.17 -7.06 14.25
N GLN A 220 -16.13 -6.64 13.52
CA GLN A 220 -16.18 -6.47 12.07
C GLN A 220 -16.14 -7.83 11.38
N ILE A 221 -17.07 -8.08 10.45
CA ILE A 221 -17.09 -9.30 9.62
C ILE A 221 -16.08 -9.13 8.48
N CYS A 222 -15.40 -10.21 8.13
CA CYS A 222 -14.43 -10.26 7.04
C CYS A 222 -14.58 -11.56 6.25
N GLU A 223 -14.19 -11.54 4.98
CA GLU A 223 -14.10 -12.70 4.13
C GLU A 223 -12.65 -13.18 4.01
N ASN A 224 -11.73 -12.22 3.87
CA ASN A 224 -10.30 -12.42 3.77
C ASN A 224 -9.51 -11.48 4.71
N ASP A 225 -8.20 -11.69 4.81
CA ASP A 225 -7.33 -10.93 5.72
C ASP A 225 -7.32 -9.42 5.40
N TYR A 226 -7.42 -9.02 4.13
CA TYR A 226 -7.30 -7.63 3.67
C TYR A 226 -8.52 -6.76 4.00
N ASP A 227 -9.65 -7.38 4.39
CA ASP A 227 -10.82 -6.65 4.89
C ASP A 227 -10.56 -6.01 6.26
N CYS A 228 -9.52 -6.46 6.96
CA CYS A 228 -9.19 -6.07 8.32
C CYS A 228 -8.01 -5.09 8.34
N SER A 229 -8.10 -4.04 9.16
CA SER A 229 -6.97 -3.11 9.38
C SER A 229 -5.74 -3.78 10.00
N SER A 230 -5.95 -4.88 10.73
CA SER A 230 -4.90 -5.72 11.31
C SER A 230 -4.35 -6.75 10.32
N TYR A 231 -4.99 -6.88 9.15
CA TYR A 231 -4.75 -7.91 8.15
C TYR A 231 -4.86 -9.34 8.70
N ASN A 232 -5.83 -9.56 9.60
CA ASN A 232 -6.01 -10.81 10.31
C ASN A 232 -7.51 -11.14 10.43
N CYS A 233 -8.00 -11.98 9.54
CA CYS A 233 -9.38 -12.44 9.49
C CYS A 233 -9.46 -13.89 9.96
N LYS A 234 -10.20 -14.13 11.05
CA LYS A 234 -10.40 -15.49 11.58
C LYS A 234 -11.85 -15.78 11.89
N GLY A 235 -12.27 -16.97 11.53
CA GLY A 235 -13.52 -17.59 11.94
C GLY A 235 -13.35 -18.53 13.12
N ARG A 236 -14.44 -19.20 13.46
CA ARG A 236 -14.54 -20.24 14.48
C ARG A 236 -14.98 -21.54 13.82
N CYS A 237 -14.37 -22.64 14.24
CA CYS A 237 -14.78 -23.96 13.78
C CYS A 237 -16.14 -24.34 14.36
N VAL A 238 -17.04 -24.81 13.49
CA VAL A 238 -18.40 -25.24 13.82
C VAL A 238 -18.61 -26.69 13.37
N ILE A 239 -19.17 -27.51 14.27
CA ILE A 239 -19.57 -28.90 14.02
C ILE A 239 -21.01 -29.05 14.51
N ASP A 240 -21.92 -29.52 13.65
CA ASP A 240 -23.35 -29.73 13.98
C ASP A 240 -23.99 -28.52 14.71
N ASP A 241 -23.75 -27.31 14.17
CA ASP A 241 -24.19 -26.01 14.71
C ASP A 241 -23.65 -25.62 16.10
N GLN A 242 -22.59 -26.28 16.57
CA GLN A 242 -21.90 -25.95 17.82
C GLN A 242 -20.46 -25.48 17.58
N PHE A 243 -20.07 -24.42 18.29
CA PHE A 243 -18.69 -23.92 18.29
C PHE A 243 -17.75 -24.87 19.04
N THR A 244 -16.62 -25.20 18.42
CA THR A 244 -15.56 -25.99 19.09
C THR A 244 -14.62 -25.12 19.93
N GLY A 245 -14.68 -23.79 19.74
CA GLY A 245 -13.77 -22.82 20.36
C GLY A 245 -12.46 -22.60 19.58
N GLN A 246 -12.15 -23.45 18.60
CA GLN A 246 -10.96 -23.34 17.76
C GLN A 246 -11.12 -22.21 16.73
N ASN A 247 -10.09 -21.37 16.58
CA ASN A 247 -10.00 -20.38 15.51
C ASN A 247 -9.56 -21.03 14.19
N CYS A 248 -10.03 -20.47 13.07
CA CYS A 248 -9.72 -20.97 11.74
C CYS A 248 -9.68 -19.84 10.71
N GLU A 249 -8.91 -20.05 9.64
CA GLU A 249 -8.89 -19.19 8.44
C GLU A 249 -9.61 -19.88 7.28
N VAL A 250 -9.57 -21.21 7.25
CA VAL A 250 -10.10 -22.07 6.19
C VAL A 250 -10.74 -23.34 6.76
N ASP A 251 -11.70 -23.91 6.03
CA ASP A 251 -12.46 -25.09 6.47
C ASP A 251 -11.59 -26.31 6.78
N ILE A 252 -10.51 -26.51 6.04
CA ILE A 252 -9.61 -27.66 6.25
C ILE A 252 -8.93 -27.67 7.63
N GLN A 253 -8.90 -26.53 8.34
CA GLN A 253 -8.40 -26.47 9.72
C GLN A 253 -9.43 -26.96 10.74
N CYS A 254 -10.70 -27.06 10.35
CA CYS A 254 -11.83 -27.53 11.15
C CYS A 254 -12.22 -28.94 10.71
N ASN A 255 -11.50 -29.98 11.19
CA ASN A 255 -11.81 -31.35 10.81
C ASN A 255 -12.23 -32.21 12.04
N PRO A 256 -13.48 -32.70 12.12
CA PRO A 256 -14.61 -32.39 11.23
C PRO A 256 -15.12 -30.94 11.44
N GLY A 257 -15.87 -30.39 10.48
CA GLY A 257 -16.51 -29.08 10.60
C GLY A 257 -16.23 -28.12 9.44
N THR A 258 -16.66 -26.88 9.61
CA THR A 258 -16.41 -25.76 8.68
C THR A 258 -16.01 -24.51 9.46
N CYS A 259 -15.28 -23.62 8.82
CA CYS A 259 -14.84 -22.36 9.37
C CYS A 259 -15.90 -21.28 9.12
N GLN A 260 -16.64 -20.92 10.15
CA GLN A 260 -17.76 -19.97 10.05
C GLN A 260 -17.52 -18.74 10.93
N PHE A 261 -18.36 -17.71 10.75
CA PHE A 261 -18.34 -16.50 11.58
C PHE A 261 -16.99 -15.79 11.59
N LYS A 262 -16.42 -15.56 10.40
CA LYS A 262 -15.16 -14.83 10.25
C LYS A 262 -15.29 -13.38 10.71
N THR A 263 -14.35 -12.95 11.55
CA THR A 263 -14.27 -11.59 12.08
C THR A 263 -12.83 -11.09 12.12
N CYS A 264 -12.66 -9.77 12.06
CA CYS A 264 -11.35 -9.15 12.18
C CYS A 264 -10.82 -9.25 13.61
N CYS A 265 -9.59 -9.73 13.75
CA CYS A 265 -8.85 -9.76 15.00
C CYS A 265 -8.16 -8.40 15.25
N VAL A 266 -7.95 -8.03 16.51
CA VAL A 266 -7.14 -6.85 16.86
C VAL A 266 -5.65 -7.11 16.60
N GLU A 267 -5.18 -8.33 16.85
CA GLU A 267 -3.79 -8.72 16.69
C GLU A 267 -3.38 -8.75 15.22
N SER A 268 -2.25 -8.13 14.86
CA SER A 268 -1.77 -8.17 13.47
C SER A 268 -1.13 -9.51 13.13
N LYS A 269 -1.41 -9.98 11.92
CA LYS A 269 -0.83 -11.20 11.34
C LYS A 269 0.60 -10.99 10.84
N PHE A 270 0.96 -9.75 10.49
CA PHE A 270 2.20 -9.43 9.80
C PHE A 270 3.13 -8.57 10.68
N GLY A 271 4.42 -8.60 10.35
CA GLY A 271 5.42 -7.76 10.99
C GLY A 271 5.21 -6.28 10.63
N SER A 272 5.55 -5.40 11.56
CA SER A 272 5.44 -3.94 11.39
C SER A 272 6.52 -3.36 10.48
N GLY A 273 7.63 -4.09 10.28
CA GLY A 273 8.80 -3.58 9.56
C GLY A 273 9.65 -2.59 10.34
N GLU A 274 9.29 -2.32 11.60
CA GLU A 274 10.06 -1.45 12.48
C GLU A 274 11.39 -2.10 12.87
N CYS A 275 12.42 -1.28 13.01
CA CYS A 275 13.72 -1.77 13.44
C CYS A 275 13.73 -2.08 14.94
N LYS A 276 14.15 -3.30 15.29
CA LYS A 276 14.45 -3.67 16.66
C LYS A 276 15.89 -3.30 16.99
N CYS A 277 16.04 -2.24 17.77
CA CYS A 277 17.37 -1.77 18.20
C CYS A 277 17.95 -2.68 19.29
N THR A 278 19.22 -3.07 19.15
CA THR A 278 19.89 -3.99 20.09
C THR A 278 20.57 -3.28 21.26
N ARG A 279 21.02 -2.04 21.04
CA ARG A 279 21.70 -1.21 22.06
C ARG A 279 20.80 -0.09 22.56
N ASN A 280 20.82 0.14 23.87
CA ASN A 280 20.21 1.31 24.49
C ASN A 280 20.86 2.60 23.94
N GLY A 281 20.07 3.68 23.84
CA GLY A 281 20.50 4.95 23.25
C GLY A 281 20.20 5.09 21.77
N TYR A 282 19.76 4.02 21.11
CA TYR A 282 19.22 4.06 19.76
C TYR A 282 17.73 3.72 19.80
N TRP A 283 16.94 4.48 19.06
CA TRP A 283 15.49 4.37 19.11
C TRP A 283 14.85 4.84 17.78
N GLY A 284 13.53 4.69 17.68
CA GLY A 284 12.77 5.06 16.49
C GLY A 284 12.78 4.01 15.38
N PRO A 285 12.12 4.30 14.25
CA PRO A 285 11.88 3.32 13.19
C PRO A 285 13.16 2.86 12.47
N LEU A 286 14.24 3.63 12.55
CA LEU A 286 15.54 3.35 11.91
C LEU A 286 16.70 3.16 12.90
N CYS A 287 16.40 3.02 14.19
CA CYS A 287 17.41 2.91 15.25
C CYS A 287 18.47 4.02 15.22
N GLU A 288 18.03 5.26 15.06
CA GLU A 288 18.89 6.43 15.10
C GLU A 288 19.36 6.70 16.55
N PRO A 289 20.55 7.29 16.73
CA PRO A 289 21.01 7.67 18.05
C PRO A 289 20.11 8.78 18.62
N CYS A 290 19.65 8.60 19.86
CA CYS A 290 18.86 9.59 20.56
C CYS A 290 19.64 10.89 20.77
N PRO A 291 18.98 12.06 20.81
CA PRO A 291 19.66 13.32 21.07
C PRO A 291 20.37 13.28 22.43
N GLY A 292 21.58 13.85 22.49
CA GLY A 292 22.42 13.87 23.69
C GLY A 292 23.16 12.55 23.99
N PHE A 293 22.82 11.44 23.32
CA PHE A 293 23.48 10.16 23.54
C PHE A 293 24.94 10.18 23.05
N ASP A 294 25.86 9.85 23.94
CA ASP A 294 27.32 9.83 23.71
C ASP A 294 27.84 8.57 22.99
N GLY A 295 26.96 7.63 22.64
CA GLY A 295 27.33 6.36 22.00
C GLY A 295 27.82 5.27 22.98
N ILE A 296 27.98 5.60 24.27
CA ILE A 296 28.60 4.75 25.29
C ILE A 296 27.62 4.46 26.44
N TYR A 297 27.12 5.49 27.11
CA TYR A 297 26.31 5.39 28.33
C TYR A 297 24.86 5.77 28.04
N SER A 298 23.92 4.85 28.27
CA SER A 298 22.49 5.17 28.10
C SER A 298 21.97 6.27 29.03
N ALA A 299 22.73 6.61 30.08
CA ALA A 299 22.42 7.74 30.96
C ALA A 299 22.62 9.11 30.29
N SER A 300 23.36 9.20 29.17
CA SER A 300 23.54 10.45 28.43
C SER A 300 22.39 10.74 27.46
N ILE A 301 21.44 9.81 27.27
CA ILE A 301 20.23 10.06 26.46
C ILE A 301 19.53 11.31 26.99
N CYS A 302 19.26 12.27 26.11
CA CYS A 302 18.69 13.57 26.47
C CYS A 302 19.46 14.24 27.61
N THR A 303 20.79 14.10 27.59
CA THR A 303 21.76 14.58 28.59
C THR A 303 21.42 14.13 30.02
N GLY A 304 20.72 13.00 30.18
CA GLY A 304 20.24 12.49 31.47
C GLY A 304 19.00 13.17 32.02
N HIS A 305 18.43 14.12 31.27
CA HIS A 305 17.35 15.00 31.70
C HIS A 305 16.07 14.85 30.86
N GLY A 306 15.92 13.76 30.11
CA GLY A 306 14.70 13.49 29.36
C GLY A 306 14.59 12.05 28.86
N THR A 307 13.51 11.80 28.13
CA THR A 307 13.25 10.54 27.43
C THR A 307 13.19 10.77 25.93
N CYS A 308 13.84 9.88 25.17
CA CYS A 308 13.88 9.95 23.72
C CYS A 308 12.51 9.60 23.12
N SER A 309 12.07 10.39 22.15
CA SER A 309 10.75 10.31 21.49
C SER A 309 10.86 10.63 20.00
N ALA A 310 9.85 10.29 19.21
CA ALA A 310 9.84 10.50 17.75
C ALA A 310 9.03 11.75 17.43
N ALA A 311 9.59 12.63 16.61
CA ALA A 311 8.86 13.71 15.99
C ALA A 311 8.36 13.26 14.62
N TYR A 312 7.06 13.51 14.37
CA TYR A 312 6.38 13.20 13.11
C TYR A 312 5.91 14.49 12.44
N VAL A 313 5.84 14.50 11.12
CA VAL A 313 5.35 15.62 10.32
C VAL A 313 4.20 15.15 9.43
N GLY A 314 3.07 15.87 9.46
CA GLY A 314 1.89 15.53 8.66
C GLY A 314 1.23 14.21 9.11
N ASP A 315 0.86 13.37 8.15
CA ASP A 315 0.21 12.06 8.33
C ASP A 315 1.21 10.99 8.87
N ASP A 316 1.74 11.20 10.07
CA ASP A 316 2.62 10.25 10.80
C ASP A 316 3.93 9.87 10.07
N VAL A 317 4.47 10.78 9.24
CA VAL A 317 5.77 10.58 8.61
C VAL A 317 6.88 10.90 9.60
N PHE A 318 7.70 9.90 9.93
CA PHE A 318 8.84 10.08 10.82
C PHE A 318 9.77 11.18 10.30
N SER A 319 10.10 12.15 11.16
CA SER A 319 11.00 13.25 10.82
C SER A 319 12.37 13.11 11.47
N HIS A 320 12.42 13.03 12.79
CA HIS A 320 13.66 12.91 13.57
C HIS A 320 13.35 12.50 15.01
N LEU A 321 14.40 12.13 15.75
CA LEU A 321 14.31 11.93 17.19
C LEU A 321 14.40 13.24 17.95
N THR A 322 13.60 13.36 19.00
CA THR A 322 13.59 14.49 19.93
C THR A 322 13.61 14.00 21.37
N CYS A 323 13.79 14.91 22.31
CA CYS A 323 13.75 14.61 23.74
C CYS A 323 12.51 15.23 24.40
N GLU A 324 11.78 14.39 25.11
CA GLU A 324 10.77 14.82 26.08
C GLU A 324 11.47 15.08 27.41
N CYS A 325 11.67 16.36 27.72
CA CYS A 325 12.47 16.79 28.85
C CYS A 325 11.72 16.70 30.18
N ASN A 326 12.44 16.27 31.22
CA ASN A 326 11.92 16.08 32.56
C ASN A 326 11.79 17.41 33.31
N THR A 327 10.92 17.44 34.32
CA THR A 327 10.84 18.54 35.30
C THR A 327 11.79 18.29 36.46
N GLU A 328 12.47 19.33 36.93
CA GLU A 328 13.29 19.32 38.14
C GLU A 328 12.76 20.40 39.10
N ASN A 329 12.05 19.96 40.14
CA ASN A 329 11.25 20.82 41.02
C ASN A 329 10.15 21.58 40.25
N GLU A 330 10.15 22.93 40.28
CA GLU A 330 9.20 23.78 39.56
C GLU A 330 9.70 24.18 38.15
N ALA A 331 10.97 23.89 37.83
CA ALA A 331 11.58 24.19 36.55
C ALA A 331 11.54 22.98 35.60
N ILE A 332 11.61 23.24 34.29
CA ILE A 332 11.56 22.20 33.26
C ILE A 332 12.83 22.25 32.41
N TRP A 333 13.42 21.08 32.13
CA TRP A 333 14.50 21.02 31.16
C TRP A 333 13.97 21.32 29.76
N SER A 334 14.74 22.01 28.93
CA SER A 334 14.32 22.46 27.60
C SER A 334 15.43 22.37 26.56
N GLY A 335 15.03 22.47 25.29
CA GLY A 335 15.88 22.26 24.12
C GLY A 335 15.93 20.82 23.63
N ASN A 336 16.45 20.62 22.42
CA ASN A 336 16.42 19.32 21.72
C ASN A 336 17.16 18.18 22.46
N GLN A 337 18.10 18.53 23.34
CA GLN A 337 18.87 17.58 24.14
C GLN A 337 18.60 17.73 25.64
N CYS A 338 17.63 18.54 26.06
CA CYS A 338 17.37 18.86 27.47
C CYS A 338 18.56 19.50 28.19
N GLY A 339 19.25 20.43 27.52
CA GLY A 339 20.49 21.04 28.01
C GLY A 339 20.31 22.26 28.92
N CYS A 340 19.11 22.85 28.98
CA CYS A 340 18.80 24.04 29.78
C CYS A 340 17.71 23.75 30.81
N LEU A 341 17.93 24.01 32.09
CA LEU A 341 16.86 24.04 33.08
C LEU A 341 16.23 25.44 33.06
N GLU A 342 15.00 25.52 32.59
CA GLU A 342 14.33 26.78 32.30
C GLU A 342 13.37 27.17 33.42
N GLU A 343 13.47 28.42 33.87
CA GLU A 343 12.56 29.04 34.82
C GLU A 343 12.19 30.44 34.30
N ASN A 344 10.89 30.71 34.12
CA ASN A 344 10.39 31.98 33.57
C ASN A 344 10.97 32.39 32.19
N GLY A 345 11.36 31.43 31.35
CA GLY A 345 11.90 31.72 30.02
C GLY A 345 13.41 31.93 29.95
N GLU A 346 14.13 31.76 31.07
CA GLU A 346 15.59 31.90 31.15
C GLU A 346 16.23 30.61 31.70
N CYS A 347 17.43 30.28 31.20
CA CYS A 347 18.19 29.14 31.70
C CYS A 347 18.80 29.48 33.07
N THR A 348 18.42 28.73 34.11
CA THR A 348 18.96 28.88 35.46
C THR A 348 20.09 27.88 35.77
N LYS A 349 20.21 26.83 34.96
CA LYS A 349 21.27 25.83 35.04
C LYS A 349 21.45 25.16 33.68
N CYS A 350 22.69 24.86 33.31
CA CYS A 350 22.99 24.06 32.13
C CYS A 350 23.29 22.61 32.52
N ALA A 351 22.98 21.67 31.63
CA ALA A 351 23.49 20.32 31.70
C ALA A 351 25.00 20.31 31.42
N ASP A 352 25.69 19.27 31.85
CA ASP A 352 27.12 19.11 31.61
C ASP A 352 27.42 19.18 30.11
N GLY A 353 28.48 19.91 29.72
CA GLY A 353 28.83 20.11 28.30
C GLY A 353 27.91 21.10 27.57
N PHE A 354 27.21 21.98 28.29
CA PHE A 354 26.46 23.12 27.72
C PHE A 354 26.88 24.42 28.38
N PHE A 355 27.00 25.50 27.60
CA PHE A 355 27.58 26.76 28.05
C PHE A 355 26.74 27.99 27.70
N GLY A 356 26.96 29.07 28.46
CA GLY A 356 26.34 30.37 28.27
C GLY A 356 24.89 30.46 28.77
N ASN A 357 24.30 31.66 28.67
CA ASN A 357 22.97 31.96 29.20
C ASN A 357 21.80 31.25 28.50
N LYS A 358 22.06 30.61 27.36
CA LYS A 358 21.10 29.80 26.61
C LYS A 358 21.42 28.30 26.66
N CYS A 359 22.46 27.90 27.41
CA CYS A 359 22.99 26.55 27.44
C CYS A 359 23.14 25.97 26.03
N THR A 360 24.07 26.55 25.26
CA THR A 360 24.43 26.04 23.93
C THR A 360 25.34 24.84 24.10
N VAL A 361 25.16 23.81 23.27
CA VAL A 361 26.00 22.60 23.32
C VAL A 361 27.47 22.95 23.07
N CYS A 362 28.39 22.39 23.86
CA CYS A 362 29.82 22.55 23.64
C CYS A 362 30.25 21.96 22.29
N PRO A 363 31.37 22.45 21.70
CA PRO A 363 31.97 21.80 20.54
C PRO A 363 32.19 20.31 20.80
N GLY A 364 31.92 19.46 19.80
CA GLY A 364 32.05 18.01 19.93
C GLY A 364 30.88 17.28 20.60
N GLY A 365 30.03 17.97 21.37
CA GLY A 365 28.81 17.40 21.93
C GLY A 365 28.50 17.85 23.37
N GLY A 366 27.37 17.38 23.90
CA GLY A 366 26.97 17.58 25.28
C GLY A 366 27.42 16.43 26.19
N GLY A 367 27.36 16.63 27.51
CA GLY A 367 27.73 15.64 28.51
C GLY A 367 29.20 15.23 28.38
N ILE A 368 29.45 13.92 28.36
CA ILE A 368 30.81 13.39 28.21
C ILE A 368 31.39 13.63 26.81
N SER A 369 30.54 13.75 25.78
CA SER A 369 30.98 13.97 24.40
C SER A 369 31.53 15.37 24.12
N GLN A 370 31.48 16.27 25.10
CA GLN A 370 32.12 17.58 25.01
C GLN A 370 33.57 17.48 24.53
N CYS A 371 33.95 18.44 23.71
CA CYS A 371 35.28 18.52 23.10
C CYS A 371 35.70 17.22 22.42
N SER A 372 34.74 16.52 21.78
CA SER A 372 34.95 15.26 21.08
C SER A 372 35.53 14.15 21.96
N LEU A 373 35.19 14.11 23.26
CA LEU A 373 35.73 13.17 24.26
C LEU A 373 37.23 13.34 24.57
N HIS A 374 37.86 14.41 24.08
CA HIS A 374 39.31 14.64 24.13
C HIS A 374 39.66 15.99 24.76
N GLY A 375 38.83 16.47 25.67
CA GLY A 375 39.08 17.69 26.41
C GLY A 375 37.95 18.03 27.37
N THR A 376 38.09 19.17 28.04
CA THR A 376 37.08 19.72 28.96
C THR A 376 36.58 21.05 28.41
N CYS A 377 35.26 21.23 28.37
CA CYS A 377 34.65 22.47 27.94
C CYS A 377 34.55 23.48 29.10
N SER A 378 34.69 24.76 28.78
CA SER A 378 34.27 25.88 29.61
C SER A 378 32.74 25.97 29.61
N ASP A 379 32.09 25.12 30.40
CA ASP A 379 30.65 24.94 30.44
C ASP A 379 29.95 25.69 31.59
N GLY A 380 28.63 25.53 31.70
CA GLY A 380 27.77 26.26 32.63
C GLY A 380 27.35 27.65 32.16
N LEU A 381 26.52 28.35 32.96
CA LEU A 381 25.92 29.63 32.57
C LEU A 381 26.94 30.75 32.28
N THR A 382 28.10 30.70 32.91
CA THR A 382 29.20 31.66 32.73
C THR A 382 30.27 31.16 31.76
N GLY A 383 30.15 29.91 31.30
CA GLY A 383 31.06 29.31 30.34
C GLY A 383 30.95 29.95 28.96
N ASP A 384 32.04 29.92 28.21
CA ASP A 384 32.15 30.48 26.87
C ASP A 384 32.29 29.41 25.78
N GLY A 385 32.26 28.13 26.16
CA GLY A 385 32.31 27.00 25.24
C GLY A 385 33.72 26.66 24.74
N THR A 386 34.75 27.31 25.27
CA THR A 386 36.13 27.03 24.90
C THR A 386 36.53 25.62 25.36
N CYS A 387 37.04 24.81 24.43
CA CYS A 387 37.57 23.49 24.73
C CYS A 387 39.04 23.52 25.13
N SER A 388 39.36 22.94 26.29
CA SER A 388 40.72 22.66 26.73
C SER A 388 41.06 21.21 26.40
N CYS A 389 41.84 20.99 25.35
CA CYS A 389 42.14 19.65 24.83
C CYS A 389 43.16 18.87 25.67
N ASP A 390 42.97 17.56 25.71
CA ASP A 390 43.84 16.62 26.40
C ASP A 390 45.17 16.46 25.66
N LEU A 391 46.26 16.49 26.44
CA LEU A 391 47.62 16.32 25.95
C LEU A 391 48.39 15.42 26.92
N ASP A 392 48.33 14.10 26.68
CA ASP A 392 49.03 13.08 27.46
C ASP A 392 50.16 12.45 26.65
N ILE A 393 51.38 12.88 26.97
CA ILE A 393 52.60 12.57 26.23
C ILE A 393 53.30 11.32 26.83
N LYS A 394 52.64 10.60 27.73
CA LYS A 394 53.20 9.38 28.31
C LYS A 394 53.11 8.23 27.29
N PRO A 395 54.05 7.27 27.30
CA PRO A 395 53.89 6.03 26.53
C PRO A 395 52.56 5.34 26.90
N ASN A 396 51.72 5.06 25.90
CA ASN A 396 50.33 4.58 26.06
C ASN A 396 49.38 5.56 26.80
N GLY A 397 49.70 6.86 26.80
CA GLY A 397 48.80 7.91 27.26
C GLY A 397 47.59 8.10 26.33
N LEU A 398 46.69 9.00 26.70
CA LEU A 398 45.48 9.32 25.93
C LEU A 398 45.72 9.91 24.54
N GLY A 399 46.96 10.31 24.23
CA GLY A 399 47.32 10.99 22.98
C GLY A 399 47.36 12.50 23.14
N GLY A 400 47.47 13.21 22.02
CA GLY A 400 47.58 14.67 22.01
C GLY A 400 46.64 15.32 21.02
N TRP A 401 45.74 16.15 21.54
CA TRP A 401 44.69 16.80 20.79
C TRP A 401 44.82 18.32 20.84
N LYS A 402 44.40 19.00 19.77
CA LYS A 402 44.25 20.46 19.75
C LYS A 402 42.89 20.83 19.18
N THR A 403 42.49 22.07 19.40
CA THR A 403 41.27 22.60 18.82
C THR A 403 41.38 22.72 17.30
N SER A 404 40.37 22.26 16.58
CA SER A 404 40.22 22.49 15.14
C SER A 404 39.40 23.75 14.85
N ASP A 405 39.12 23.98 13.56
CA ASP A 405 38.22 25.02 13.09
C ASP A 405 36.78 24.88 13.61
N THR A 406 36.39 23.69 14.08
CA THR A 406 35.08 23.46 14.73
C THR A 406 35.06 23.93 16.19
N GLY A 407 36.21 24.30 16.75
CA GLY A 407 36.38 24.62 18.17
C GLY A 407 36.46 23.40 19.09
N SER A 408 36.41 22.17 18.55
CA SER A 408 36.50 20.92 19.30
C SER A 408 37.89 20.29 19.24
N CYS A 409 38.17 19.32 20.10
CA CYS A 409 39.44 18.59 20.19
C CYS A 409 39.44 17.33 19.31
N ASP A 410 39.28 17.52 18.00
CA ASP A 410 39.11 16.46 17.00
C ASP A 410 40.28 16.37 16.01
N VAL A 411 41.36 17.10 16.24
CA VAL A 411 42.59 17.05 15.43
C VAL A 411 43.81 16.84 16.31
N CYS A 412 44.79 16.11 15.77
CA CYS A 412 46.02 15.84 16.51
C CYS A 412 46.82 17.12 16.76
N TYR A 413 47.42 17.20 17.95
CA TYR A 413 48.19 18.36 18.39
C TYR A 413 49.34 18.67 17.40
N SER A 414 49.98 17.63 16.87
CA SER A 414 51.00 17.69 15.83
C SER A 414 50.84 16.53 14.86
N GLU A 415 50.89 16.80 13.56
CA GLU A 415 50.89 15.78 12.49
C GLU A 415 52.22 15.01 12.42
N HIS A 416 53.26 15.48 13.11
CA HIS A 416 54.59 14.85 13.12
C HIS A 416 54.80 13.94 14.34
N ASP A 417 54.21 14.30 15.48
CA ASP A 417 54.48 13.65 16.78
C ASP A 417 53.38 12.68 17.24
N PHE A 418 52.22 12.71 16.57
CA PHE A 418 51.08 11.85 16.84
C PHE A 418 50.60 11.17 15.55
N TYR A 419 50.04 9.97 15.66
CA TYR A 419 49.63 9.17 14.51
C TYR A 419 48.27 8.49 14.70
N GLY A 420 47.62 8.22 13.57
CA GLY A 420 46.31 7.59 13.49
C GLY A 420 45.18 8.47 14.01
N ASP A 421 43.96 7.98 13.83
CA ASP A 421 42.73 8.75 14.15
C ASP A 421 42.54 9.02 15.65
N ASN A 422 43.26 8.30 16.52
CA ASN A 422 43.24 8.50 17.98
C ASN A 422 44.41 9.36 18.49
N CYS A 423 45.18 9.98 17.59
CA CYS A 423 46.32 10.83 17.92
C CYS A 423 47.28 10.18 18.93
N ASN A 424 47.64 8.92 18.67
CA ASN A 424 48.51 8.15 19.54
C ASN A 424 49.91 8.74 19.54
N ILE A 425 50.60 8.69 20.69
CA ILE A 425 51.98 9.14 20.77
C ILE A 425 52.94 8.18 20.06
N CYS A 426 53.87 8.74 19.29
CA CYS A 426 54.91 7.96 18.62
C CYS A 426 55.91 7.35 19.60
N LEU A 427 56.44 6.17 19.27
CA LEU A 427 57.28 5.37 20.18
C LEU A 427 58.56 6.07 20.64
N ASN A 428 59.13 6.95 19.81
CA ASN A 428 60.41 7.62 20.09
C ASN A 428 60.26 9.05 20.63
N THR A 429 59.04 9.48 20.94
CA THR A 429 58.73 10.83 21.40
C THR A 429 59.38 11.13 22.76
N LYS A 430 60.07 12.26 22.85
CA LYS A 430 60.68 12.76 24.08
C LYS A 430 60.40 14.24 24.26
N VAL A 431 60.08 14.63 25.50
CA VAL A 431 60.00 16.04 25.88
C VAL A 431 61.41 16.55 26.14
N VAL A 432 61.81 17.61 25.43
CA VAL A 432 63.12 18.27 25.56
C VAL A 432 62.95 19.73 26.01
N GLY A 433 63.88 20.19 26.84
CA GLY A 433 63.82 21.55 27.39
C GLY A 433 64.07 22.65 26.35
N PRO A 434 63.69 23.91 26.65
CA PRO A 434 63.73 25.04 25.71
C PRO A 434 65.13 25.39 25.19
N THR A 435 66.20 25.03 25.92
CA THR A 435 67.60 25.24 25.53
C THR A 435 68.10 24.25 24.47
N LEU A 436 67.45 23.09 24.33
CA LEU A 436 67.79 22.08 23.32
C LEU A 436 67.08 22.30 21.97
N SER A 437 66.06 23.18 21.95
CA SER A 437 65.25 23.49 20.75
C SER A 437 66.02 24.19 19.62
N LYS A 438 67.11 24.91 19.94
CA LYS A 438 67.85 25.78 19.02
C LYS A 438 69.21 25.22 18.58
N ARG A 439 69.33 23.92 18.26
CA ARG A 439 70.43 23.52 17.35
C ARG A 439 70.07 23.97 15.93
N LYS A 440 70.39 25.24 15.65
CA LYS A 440 70.30 25.98 14.37
C LYS A 440 70.93 25.30 13.14
N SER A 441 71.39 24.05 13.21
CA SER A 441 71.99 23.34 12.07
C SER A 441 71.05 22.34 11.40
N ASP A 442 69.91 22.02 12.00
CA ASP A 442 68.90 21.12 11.42
C ASP A 442 67.57 21.85 11.37
N ASN A 443 67.01 21.97 10.19
CA ASN A 443 65.75 22.64 9.87
C ASN A 443 64.54 21.86 10.42
N ARG A 444 64.51 21.62 11.75
CA ARG A 444 63.56 20.76 12.46
C ARG A 444 62.53 21.63 13.20
N ASP A 445 61.28 21.58 12.75
CA ASP A 445 60.12 22.18 13.41
C ASP A 445 59.69 21.30 14.58
N ASN A 446 60.39 21.40 15.71
CA ASN A 446 59.97 20.72 16.93
C ASN A 446 58.66 21.35 17.43
N THR A 447 57.69 20.53 17.79
CA THR A 447 56.41 21.01 18.32
C THR A 447 56.58 21.65 19.70
N LEU A 448 56.15 22.91 19.84
CA LEU A 448 56.15 23.64 21.10
C LEU A 448 54.96 23.21 21.98
N LEU A 449 55.25 22.87 23.24
CA LEU A 449 54.27 22.52 24.25
C LEU A 449 53.82 23.77 25.05
N PRO A 450 52.63 23.73 25.67
CA PRO A 450 52.12 24.86 26.46
C PRO A 450 53.00 25.23 27.66
N ASP A 451 53.79 24.29 28.17
CA ASP A 451 54.74 24.48 29.27
C ASP A 451 56.08 25.10 28.83
N GLY A 452 56.25 25.38 27.54
CA GLY A 452 57.47 25.94 26.94
C GLY A 452 58.55 24.92 26.57
N ASN A 453 58.29 23.62 26.79
CA ASN A 453 59.14 22.53 26.31
C ASN A 453 58.82 22.16 24.85
N TYR A 454 59.62 21.28 24.26
CA TYR A 454 59.44 20.83 22.88
C TYR A 454 59.31 19.31 22.79
N LEU A 455 58.55 18.83 21.82
CA LEU A 455 58.55 17.42 21.43
C LEU A 455 59.66 17.13 20.44
N PHE A 456 60.33 15.99 20.66
CA PHE A 456 61.32 15.43 19.76
C PHE A 456 60.96 13.97 19.49
N THR A 457 60.44 13.70 18.28
CA THR A 457 59.92 12.37 17.92
C THR A 457 60.80 11.67 16.91
N CYS A 458 60.92 12.20 15.70
CA CYS A 458 61.70 11.59 14.64
C CYS A 458 63.05 12.30 14.45
N PRO A 459 64.17 11.54 14.43
CA PRO A 459 65.50 12.11 14.47
C PRO A 459 65.99 12.67 13.12
N VAL A 460 65.35 12.29 12.01
CA VAL A 460 65.72 12.68 10.64
C VAL A 460 64.75 13.76 10.12
N LYS A 461 65.27 14.67 9.30
CA LYS A 461 64.47 15.68 8.61
C LYS A 461 63.49 15.02 7.63
N ASP A 462 62.28 15.57 7.52
CA ASP A 462 61.21 15.08 6.64
C ASP A 462 60.69 13.68 7.01
N GLN A 463 60.91 13.23 8.25
CA GLN A 463 60.25 12.05 8.80
C GLN A 463 59.01 12.42 9.60
N SER A 464 57.95 11.65 9.41
CA SER A 464 56.74 11.66 10.23
C SER A 464 56.50 10.29 10.84
N CYS A 465 55.54 10.25 11.74
CA CYS A 465 55.15 9.03 12.39
C CYS A 465 54.13 8.28 11.53
N ASN A 466 54.45 7.05 11.16
CA ASN A 466 53.50 6.19 10.45
C ASN A 466 52.48 5.56 11.40
N ASP A 467 51.50 4.88 10.81
CA ASP A 467 50.42 4.19 11.51
C ASP A 467 50.88 3.09 12.50
N ASN A 468 52.15 2.68 12.44
CA ASN A 468 52.74 1.73 13.39
C ASN A 468 53.49 2.43 14.55
N GLY A 469 53.41 3.75 14.65
CA GLY A 469 54.10 4.57 15.65
C GLY A 469 55.62 4.70 15.44
N GLY A 470 56.11 4.25 14.27
CA GLY A 470 57.50 4.34 13.87
C GLY A 470 57.77 5.57 13.00
N CYS A 471 59.03 5.99 12.94
CA CYS A 471 59.44 7.07 12.04
C CYS A 471 59.63 6.55 10.62
N SER A 472 59.03 7.22 9.64
CA SER A 472 59.23 6.99 8.21
C SER A 472 59.31 8.32 7.49
N ASP A 473 59.95 8.32 6.32
CA ASP A 473 60.01 9.51 5.47
C ASP A 473 58.60 9.86 4.95
N LEU A 474 58.30 11.17 4.87
CA LEU A 474 57.03 11.73 4.38
C LEU A 474 56.74 11.42 2.91
#